data_AF-A0A8T5L993-F1
#
_entry.id   AF-A0A8T5L993-F1
#
_cell.length_a   1.000
_cell.length_b   1.000
_cell.length_c   1.000
_cell.angle_alpha   90.00
_cell.angle_beta   90.00
_cell.angle_gamma   90.00
#
_symmetry.space_group_name_H-M   'P 1'
#
loop_
_entity.id
_entity.type
_entity.pdbx_description
1 polymer ?
#
loop_
_entity_poly.entity_id
_entity_poly.type
_entity_poly.pdbx_seq_one_letter_code
_entity_poly.pdbx_strand_id
1 'polypeptide(L)' 'MPIFVIQSHKARTDHYDFRLEMEGVLKSWALPKRPPRAKGTKRLAIRVEDHLKSYASFEGEIKEGYGKGTVKI' A
#
# COMPACT_ATOMS: atom_id res chain seq x y z
N MET A 1 4.39 -19.34 -1.39
CA MET A 1 4.87 -18.54 -0.25
C MET A 1 4.01 -17.28 -0.15
N PRO A 2 3.69 -16.80 1.07
CA PRO A 2 2.97 -15.53 1.23
C PRO A 2 3.82 -14.35 0.75
N ILE A 3 3.18 -13.29 0.26
CA ILE A 3 3.85 -12.06 -0.21
C ILE A 3 3.49 -10.85 0.65
N PHE A 4 4.36 -9.85 0.63
CA PHE A 4 4.01 -8.50 1.03
C PHE A 4 4.49 -7.52 -0.05
N VAL A 5 3.84 -6.37 -0.15
CA VAL A 5 4.25 -5.28 -1.04
C VAL A 5 4.14 -3.95 -0.30
N ILE A 6 5.02 -3.03 -0.66
CA ILE A 6 4.91 -1.62 -0.29
C ILE A 6 4.80 -0.88 -1.60
N GLN A 7 3.70 -0.17 -1.83
CA GLN A 7 3.52 0.64 -3.03
C GLN A 7 3.64 2.12 -2.67
N SER A 8 4.50 2.86 -3.35
CA SER A 8 4.47 4.33 -3.33
C SER A 8 3.25 4.79 -4.13
N HIS A 9 2.36 5.55 -3.48
CA HIS A 9 1.12 6.02 -4.09
C HIS A 9 1.10 7.56 -4.13
N LYS A 10 1.32 8.09 -5.33
CA LYS A 10 1.25 9.52 -5.64
C LYS A 10 -0.18 9.91 -5.95
N ALA A 11 -0.98 10.07 -4.89
CA ALA A 11 -2.37 10.52 -4.93
C ALA A 11 -2.47 12.03 -4.61
N ARG A 12 -3.64 12.50 -4.16
CA ARG A 12 -3.78 13.86 -3.61
C ARG A 12 -2.81 14.12 -2.45
N THR A 13 -2.60 13.10 -1.62
CA THR A 13 -1.59 13.08 -0.57
C THR A 13 -0.67 11.90 -0.84
N ASP A 14 0.62 12.17 -1.01
CA ASP A 14 1.62 11.13 -1.19
C ASP A 14 1.68 10.24 0.06
N HIS A 15 1.56 8.94 -0.15
CA HIS A 15 1.62 7.94 0.91
C HIS A 15 2.20 6.63 0.38
N TYR A 16 2.32 5.64 1.26
CA TYR A 16 2.72 4.28 0.92
C TYR A 16 1.63 3.31 1.32
N ASP A 17 1.28 2.37 0.46
CA ASP A 17 0.37 1.28 0.81
C ASP A 17 1.18 0.06 1.19
N PHE A 18 1.11 -0.35 2.46
CA PHE A 18 1.64 -1.63 2.91
C PHE A 18 0.57 -2.69 2.83
N ARG A 19 0.87 -3.81 2.17
CA ARG A 19 -0.07 -4.91 2.00
C ARG A 19 0.59 -6.24 2.31
N LEU A 20 -0.12 -7.10 3.02
CA LEU A 20 0.34 -8.42 3.46
C LEU A 20 -0.68 -9.48 3.02
N GLU A 21 -0.21 -10.51 2.31
CA GLU A 21 -1.03 -11.66 1.97
C GLU A 21 -1.39 -12.44 3.25
N MET A 22 -2.68 -12.50 3.55
CA MET A 22 -3.22 -13.25 4.68
C MET A 22 -4.65 -13.66 4.34
N GLU A 23 -5.01 -14.92 4.61
CA GLU A 23 -6.38 -15.45 4.38
C GLU A 23 -6.87 -15.27 2.93
N GLY A 24 -5.98 -15.39 1.94
CA GLY A 24 -6.33 -15.31 0.52
C GLY A 24 -6.52 -13.90 -0.05
N VAL A 25 -6.32 -12.86 0.77
CA VAL A 25 -6.42 -11.45 0.37
C VAL A 25 -5.17 -10.67 0.80
N LEU A 26 -5.05 -9.42 0.32
CA LEU A 26 -4.06 -8.47 0.78
C LEU A 26 -4.66 -7.57 1.87
N LYS A 27 -4.39 -7.91 3.14
CA LYS A 27 -4.68 -6.99 4.26
C LYS A 27 -3.84 -5.74 4.07
N SER A 28 -4.47 -4.57 4.07
CA SER A 28 -3.85 -3.33 3.56
C SER A 28 -3.91 -2.18 4.56
N TRP A 29 -2.85 -1.38 4.56
CA TRP A 29 -2.74 -0.15 5.34
C TRP A 29 -2.08 0.98 4.55
N ALA A 30 -2.65 2.17 4.60
CA ALA A 30 -2.01 3.40 4.14
C ALA A 30 -1.07 3.96 5.21
N LEU A 31 0.16 4.25 4.82
CA LEU A 31 1.23 4.86 5.60
C LEU A 31 1.47 6.28 5.08
N PRO A 32 1.07 7.34 5.81
CA PRO A 32 1.27 8.72 5.35
C PRO A 32 2.75 9.15 5.23
N LYS A 33 3.66 8.34 5.76
CA LYS A 33 5.12 8.56 5.71
C LYS A 33 5.80 7.28 5.27
N ARG A 34 7.01 7.42 4.72
CA ARG A 34 7.87 6.28 4.35
C ARG A 34 7.93 5.23 5.47
N PRO A 35 7.92 3.93 5.12
CA PRO A 35 8.13 2.85 6.07
C PRO A 35 9.37 3.07 6.95
N PRO A 36 9.36 2.61 8.20
CA PRO A 36 10.52 2.70 9.09
C PRO A 36 11.74 2.00 8.47
N ARG A 37 12.89 2.69 8.45
CA ARG A 37 14.18 2.10 8.04
C ARG A 37 15.12 1.80 9.23
N ALA A 38 14.75 2.26 10.41
CA ALA A 38 15.51 2.10 11.64
C ALA A 38 14.62 1.57 12.76
N LYS A 39 15.17 0.70 13.60
CA LYS A 39 14.50 0.15 14.79
C LYS A 39 14.05 1.28 15.72
N GLY A 40 12.88 1.13 16.34
CA GLY A 40 12.31 2.11 17.27
C GLY A 40 11.56 3.27 16.61
N THR A 41 11.65 3.44 15.28
CA THR A 41 10.88 4.46 14.58
C THR A 41 9.41 4.06 14.46
N LYS A 42 8.52 4.84 15.10
CA LYS A 42 7.06 4.64 15.02
C LYS A 42 6.46 5.31 13.79
N ARG A 43 5.45 4.68 13.19
CA ARG A 43 4.67 5.20 12.05
C ARG A 43 3.19 4.91 12.28
N LEU A 44 2.35 5.84 11.85
CA LEU A 44 0.91 5.63 11.75
C LEU A 44 0.64 4.72 10.54
N ALA A 45 -0.16 3.68 10.75
CA ALA A 45 -0.68 2.80 9.71
C ALA A 45 -2.21 2.82 9.78
N ILE A 46 -2.86 3.30 8.73
CA ILE A 46 -4.31 3.46 8.65
C ILE A 46 -4.85 2.27 7.88
N ARG A 47 -5.71 1.45 8.50
CA ARG A 47 -6.30 0.28 7.83
C ARG A 47 -7.21 0.74 6.69
N VAL A 48 -7.08 0.09 5.54
CA VAL A 48 -7.94 0.28 4.37
C VAL A 48 -8.53 -1.07 3.94
N GLU A 49 -9.36 -1.06 2.90
CA GLU A 49 -10.01 -2.25 2.37
C GLU A 49 -9.00 -3.31 1.91
N ASP A 50 -9.40 -4.57 2.05
CA ASP A 50 -8.62 -5.69 1.55
C ASP A 50 -8.53 -5.62 0.01
N HIS A 51 -7.38 -6.01 -0.55
CA HIS A 51 -7.17 -6.03 -2.00
C HIS A 51 -6.99 -7.47 -2.52
N LEU A 52 -7.30 -7.68 -3.80
CA LEU A 52 -7.01 -8.95 -4.47
C LEU A 52 -5.51 -9.20 -4.51
N LYS A 53 -5.10 -10.48 -4.39
CA LYS A 53 -3.68 -10.87 -4.44
C LYS A 53 -2.96 -10.41 -5.71
N SER A 54 -3.65 -10.39 -6.85
CA SER A 54 -3.12 -9.90 -8.13
C SER A 54 -2.69 -8.42 -8.10
N TYR A 55 -3.23 -7.63 -7.15
CA TYR A 55 -2.89 -6.22 -7.01
C TYR A 55 -1.47 -5.99 -6.48
N ALA A 56 -0.83 -7.01 -5.91
CA ALA A 56 0.53 -6.89 -5.37
C ALA A 56 1.58 -6.59 -6.44
N SER A 57 1.33 -6.93 -7.70
CA SER A 57 2.21 -6.61 -8.84
C SER A 57 1.72 -5.42 -9.67
N PHE A 58 0.70 -4.69 -9.20
CA PHE A 58 0.20 -3.54 -9.93
C PHE A 58 1.16 -2.34 -9.80
N GLU A 59 1.53 -1.79 -10.94
CA GLU A 59 2.15 -0.47 -11.11
C GLU A 59 1.44 0.25 -12.26
N GLY A 60 1.13 1.53 -12.09
CA GLY A 60 0.38 2.27 -13.11
C GLY A 60 -0.32 3.51 -12.58
N GLU A 61 -1.22 4.06 -13.39
CA GLU A 61 -2.01 5.23 -13.05
C GLU A 61 -3.49 4.87 -12.90
N ILE A 62 -4.06 5.19 -11.74
CA ILE A 62 -5.50 5.15 -11.49
C ILE A 62 -6.05 6.52 -11.87
N LYS A 63 -6.78 6.58 -13.00
CA LYS A 63 -7.18 7.84 -13.65
C LYS A 63 -8.26 8.62 -12.88
N GLU A 64 -9.15 7.91 -12.21
CA GLU A 64 -10.32 8.48 -11.54
C GLU A 64 -10.83 7.58 -10.42
N GLY A 65 -11.76 8.11 -9.61
CA GLY A 65 -12.35 7.38 -8.49
C GLY A 65 -11.48 7.32 -7.24
N TYR A 66 -11.85 6.40 -6.34
CA TYR A 66 -11.12 6.17 -5.10
C TYR A 66 -9.73 5.58 -5.38
N GLY A 67 -8.70 6.13 -4.73
CA GLY A 67 -7.32 5.75 -5.01
C GLY A 67 -6.73 6.36 -6.29
N LYS A 68 -7.34 7.41 -6.86
CA LYS A 68 -6.74 8.16 -7.98
C LYS A 68 -5.30 8.58 -7.67
N GLY A 69 -4.38 8.19 -8.55
CA GLY A 69 -2.95 8.47 -8.38
C GLY A 69 -2.05 7.51 -9.15
N THR A 70 -0.75 7.79 -9.14
CA THR A 70 0.25 6.87 -9.67
C THR A 70 0.72 5.92 -8.58
N VAL A 71 0.68 4.62 -8.86
CA VAL A 71 1.14 3.54 -7.98
C VAL A 71 2.44 2.96 -8.56
N LYS A 72 3.46 2.83 -7.70
CA LYS A 72 4.74 2.19 -8.02
C LYS A 72 5.15 1.27 -6.87
N ILE A 73 5.89 0.21 -7.15
CA ILE A 73 6.45 -0.69 -6.12
C ILE A 73 7.79 -0.11 -5.60
#